data_AF-A0AAJ1Y205-F1
#
_entry.id   AF-A0AAJ1Y205-F1
#
_cell.length_a   1.000
_cell.length_b   1.000
_cell.length_c   1.000
_cell.angle_alpha   90.00
_cell.angle_beta   90.00
_cell.angle_gamma   90.00
#
_symmetry.space_group_name_H-M   'P 1'
#
loop_
_entity.id
_entity.type
_entity.pdbx_description
1 polymer ?
#
loop_
_entity_poly.entity_id
_entity_poly.type
_entity_poly.pdbx_seq_one_letter_code
_entity_poly.pdbx_strand_id
1 'polypeptide(L)'
;MNNELFSGVLIALIGFLGAIFGGKYSAKTEKQVTSRIIFEKAYSEIFLLIENDFYNKKLTDEQITDLGLEINEILEKADGYYYPSLKQYAQWMFDPEYTQNLQELWHSFCWTFDRQYEKVCSDIGLPTRSRYYRINKRQYSGVMHFFKIYFFSRYAWADILLIALLVLLITLFKITN
;
A
#
# COMPACT_ATOMS: atom_id res chain seq x y z
N MET A 1 23.95 -31.89 -37.38
CA MET A 1 22.51 -31.55 -37.35
C MET A 1 21.99 -31.24 -35.95
N ASN A 2 22.22 -32.07 -34.92
CA ASN A 2 21.72 -31.78 -33.55
C ASN A 2 22.32 -30.53 -32.88
N ASN A 3 23.60 -30.22 -33.10
CA ASN A 3 24.26 -29.08 -32.43
C ASN A 3 23.78 -27.71 -32.94
N GLU A 4 23.45 -27.58 -34.22
CA GLU A 4 22.95 -26.32 -34.79
C GLU A 4 21.51 -26.04 -34.34
N LEU A 5 20.69 -27.09 -34.27
CA LEU A 5 19.30 -26.99 -33.79
C LEU A 5 19.27 -26.68 -32.28
N PHE A 6 20.16 -27.28 -31.50
CA PHE A 6 20.34 -26.97 -30.07
C PHE A 6 20.84 -25.53 -29.85
N SER A 7 21.82 -25.07 -30.64
CA SER A 7 22.32 -23.69 -30.60
C SER A 7 21.23 -22.67 -30.97
N GLY A 8 20.45 -22.95 -32.02
CA GLY A 8 19.33 -22.11 -32.43
C GLY A 8 18.25 -21.97 -31.34
N VAL A 9 17.91 -23.06 -30.67
CA VAL A 9 16.97 -23.05 -29.53
C VAL A 9 17.53 -22.23 -28.36
N LEU A 10 18.82 -22.36 -28.04
CA LEU A 10 19.47 -21.61 -26.96
C LEU A 10 19.46 -20.11 -27.22
N ILE A 11 19.80 -19.69 -28.45
CA ILE A 11 19.79 -18.28 -28.87
C ILE A 11 18.37 -17.70 -28.80
N ALA A 12 17.37 -18.45 -29.27
CA ALA A 12 15.96 -18.04 -29.19
C ALA A 12 15.50 -17.86 -27.73
N LEU A 13 15.92 -18.74 -26.83
CA LEU A 13 15.60 -18.66 -25.39
C LEU A 13 16.25 -17.45 -24.72
N ILE A 14 17.51 -17.16 -25.05
CA ILE A 14 18.22 -15.97 -24.58
C ILE A 14 17.54 -14.69 -25.10
N GLY A 15 17.17 -14.66 -26.39
CA GLY A 15 16.43 -13.53 -26.98
C GLY A 15 15.07 -13.31 -26.33
N PHE A 16 14.33 -14.40 -26.07
CA PHE A 16 13.02 -14.34 -25.40
C PHE A 16 13.13 -13.85 -23.95
N LEU A 17 14.07 -14.38 -23.18
CA LEU A 17 14.33 -13.90 -21.81
C LEU A 17 14.79 -12.44 -21.82
N GLY A 18 15.69 -12.07 -22.72
CA GLY A 18 16.15 -10.70 -22.92
C GLY A 18 15.00 -9.72 -23.19
N ALA A 19 14.05 -10.11 -24.06
CA ALA A 19 12.84 -9.31 -24.32
C ALA A 19 11.95 -9.18 -23.09
N ILE A 20 11.75 -10.25 -22.31
CA ILE A 20 10.97 -10.20 -21.05
C ILE A 20 11.63 -9.26 -20.04
N PHE A 21 12.94 -9.39 -19.82
CA PHE A 21 13.67 -8.55 -18.87
C PHE A 21 13.76 -7.09 -19.33
N GLY A 22 14.01 -6.86 -20.62
CA GLY A 22 14.01 -5.52 -21.21
C GLY A 22 12.65 -4.82 -21.09
N GLY A 23 11.56 -5.53 -21.41
CA GLY A 23 10.20 -5.03 -21.23
C GLY A 23 9.88 -4.70 -19.78
N LYS A 24 10.26 -5.58 -18.83
CA LYS A 24 10.10 -5.31 -17.39
C LYS A 24 10.88 -4.07 -16.92
N TYR A 25 12.09 -3.86 -17.45
CA TYR A 25 12.91 -2.71 -17.08
C TYR A 25 12.33 -1.40 -17.62
N SER A 26 11.90 -1.37 -18.89
CA SER A 26 11.25 -0.21 -19.51
C SER A 26 9.92 0.15 -18.82
N ALA A 27 9.11 -0.86 -18.49
CA ALA A 27 7.85 -0.65 -17.76
C ALA A 27 8.09 -0.12 -16.33
N LYS A 28 9.25 -0.41 -15.73
CA LYS A 28 9.61 0.10 -14.40
C LYS A 28 9.78 1.62 -14.43
N THR A 29 10.46 2.16 -15.44
CA THR A 29 10.65 3.62 -15.58
C THR A 29 9.32 4.36 -15.79
N GLU A 30 8.46 3.87 -16.68
CA GLU A 30 7.13 4.47 -16.88
C GLU A 30 6.26 4.40 -15.62
N LYS A 31 6.28 3.25 -14.95
CA LYS A 31 5.57 3.07 -13.67
C LYS A 31 6.05 4.07 -12.62
N GLN A 32 7.35 4.34 -12.54
CA GLN A 32 7.89 5.32 -11.60
C GLN A 32 7.45 6.75 -11.92
N VAL A 33 7.47 7.12 -13.21
CA VAL A 33 6.99 8.44 -13.65
C VAL A 33 5.51 8.62 -13.32
N THR A 34 4.67 7.64 -13.67
CA THR A 34 3.22 7.70 -13.37
C THR A 34 2.96 7.74 -11.87
N SER A 35 3.63 6.90 -11.07
CA SER A 35 3.50 6.92 -9.62
C SER A 35 3.93 8.25 -9.01
N ARG A 36 4.97 8.91 -9.56
CA ARG A 36 5.39 10.24 -9.10
C ARG A 36 4.31 11.28 -9.37
N ILE A 37 3.71 11.27 -10.56
CA ILE A 37 2.61 12.19 -10.90
C ILE A 37 1.40 11.95 -9.99
N ILE A 38 1.01 10.70 -9.75
CA ILE A 38 -0.09 10.36 -8.81
C ILE A 38 0.21 10.89 -7.40
N PHE A 39 1.46 10.74 -6.94
CA PHE A 39 1.90 11.22 -5.63
C PHE A 39 1.78 12.75 -5.52
N GLU A 40 2.36 13.45 -6.49
CA GLU A 40 2.46 14.92 -6.49
C GLU A 40 1.09 15.58 -6.72
N LYS A 41 0.23 15.01 -7.57
CA LYS A 41 -1.07 15.61 -7.91
C LYS A 41 -2.19 15.30 -6.93
N ALA A 42 -2.14 14.17 -6.21
CA ALA A 42 -3.28 13.74 -5.38
C ALA A 42 -2.86 13.17 -4.03
N TYR A 43 -2.01 12.14 -4.05
CA TYR A 43 -1.87 11.30 -2.85
C TYR A 43 -1.13 11.98 -1.71
N SER A 44 -0.20 12.89 -2.00
CA SER A 44 0.46 13.68 -0.96
C SER A 44 -0.52 14.61 -0.23
N GLU A 45 -1.34 15.33 -0.98
CA GLU A 45 -2.34 16.26 -0.45
C GLU A 45 -3.44 15.53 0.33
N ILE A 46 -4.00 14.45 -0.24
CA ILE A 46 -4.98 13.61 0.46
C ILE A 46 -4.37 13.07 1.75
N PHE A 47 -3.13 12.57 1.72
CA PHE A 47 -2.50 12.03 2.91
C PHE A 47 -2.35 13.07 4.02
N LEU A 48 -1.98 14.31 3.69
CA LEU A 48 -1.88 15.41 4.66
C LEU A 48 -3.24 15.77 5.25
N LEU A 49 -4.29 15.81 4.41
CA LEU A 49 -5.66 16.07 4.84
C LEU A 49 -6.14 15.05 5.88
N ILE A 50 -5.91 13.76 5.62
CA ILE A 50 -6.51 12.67 6.41
C ILE A 50 -5.55 12.04 7.42
N GLU A 51 -4.34 12.59 7.60
CA GLU A 51 -3.26 11.99 8.36
C GLU A 51 -3.69 11.58 9.78
N ASN A 52 -4.42 12.47 10.45
CA ASN A 52 -4.86 12.28 11.84
C ASN A 52 -6.17 11.52 11.95
N ASP A 53 -6.94 11.44 10.86
CA ASP A 53 -8.27 10.84 10.81
C ASP A 53 -8.28 9.46 10.14
N PHE A 54 -7.13 8.99 9.72
CA PHE A 54 -6.91 7.68 9.13
C PHE A 54 -7.47 6.55 10.03
N TYR A 55 -8.50 5.84 9.56
CA TYR A 55 -9.25 4.83 10.34
C TYR A 55 -9.86 5.34 11.67
N ASN A 56 -10.07 6.65 11.82
CA ASN A 56 -10.68 7.22 13.01
C ASN A 56 -12.16 6.83 13.13
N LYS A 57 -12.47 5.99 14.11
CA LYS A 57 -13.83 5.48 14.37
C LYS A 57 -14.77 6.50 15.04
N LYS A 58 -14.28 7.70 15.33
CA LYS A 58 -15.02 8.75 16.04
C LYS A 58 -15.46 9.89 15.12
N LEU A 59 -15.13 9.84 13.84
CA LEU A 59 -15.66 10.81 12.88
C LEU A 59 -17.18 10.75 12.85
N THR A 60 -17.81 11.92 12.84
CA THR A 60 -19.24 12.06 12.58
C THR A 60 -19.51 11.93 11.09
N ASP A 61 -20.76 11.62 10.73
CA ASP A 61 -21.18 11.55 9.33
C ASP A 61 -20.93 12.86 8.58
N GLU A 62 -21.19 14.01 9.22
CA GLU A 62 -20.88 15.35 8.69
C GLU A 62 -19.39 15.51 8.38
N GLN A 63 -18.50 15.12 9.30
CA GLN A 63 -17.06 15.16 9.06
C GLN A 63 -16.61 14.25 7.92
N ILE A 64 -17.24 13.08 7.78
CA ILE A 64 -16.94 12.15 6.67
C ILE A 64 -17.40 12.76 5.34
N THR A 65 -18.57 13.40 5.31
CA THR A 65 -19.09 14.11 4.14
C THR A 65 -18.16 15.26 3.73
N ASP A 66 -17.74 16.11 4.67
CA ASP A 66 -16.82 17.21 4.40
C ASP A 66 -15.47 16.71 3.84
N LEU A 67 -14.89 15.69 4.47
CA LEU A 67 -13.68 15.03 3.97
C LEU A 67 -13.88 14.45 2.57
N GLY A 68 -15.04 13.85 2.31
CA GLY A 68 -15.40 13.31 0.99
C GLY A 68 -15.39 14.37 -0.10
N LEU A 69 -15.93 15.57 0.19
CA LEU A 69 -15.92 16.71 -0.72
C LEU A 69 -14.49 17.17 -1.01
N GLU A 70 -13.70 17.43 0.04
CA GLU A 70 -12.31 17.88 -0.10
C GLU A 70 -11.45 16.87 -0.88
N ILE A 71 -11.58 15.58 -0.56
CA ILE A 71 -10.88 14.50 -1.27
C ILE A 71 -11.30 14.47 -2.74
N ASN A 72 -12.60 14.57 -3.03
CA ASN A 72 -13.08 14.55 -4.41
C ASN A 72 -12.56 15.76 -5.20
N GLU A 73 -12.49 16.95 -4.61
CA GLU A 73 -11.88 18.11 -5.26
C GLU A 73 -10.40 17.91 -5.61
N ILE A 74 -9.62 17.32 -4.69
CA ILE A 74 -8.21 16.98 -4.96
C ILE A 74 -8.13 15.99 -6.14
N LEU A 75 -9.00 14.98 -6.16
CA LEU A 75 -9.02 13.98 -7.23
C LEU A 75 -9.49 14.57 -8.58
N GLU A 76 -10.43 15.50 -8.61
CA GLU A 76 -10.83 16.20 -9.85
C GLU A 76 -9.65 17.00 -10.43
N LYS A 77 -8.90 17.72 -9.59
CA LYS A 77 -7.72 18.49 -10.01
C LYS A 77 -6.55 17.62 -10.48
N ALA A 78 -6.55 16.34 -10.13
CA ALA A 78 -5.47 15.42 -10.45
C ALA A 78 -5.53 14.86 -11.89
N ASP A 79 -6.48 15.29 -12.73
CA ASP A 79 -6.58 14.93 -14.16
C ASP A 79 -6.55 13.41 -14.45
N GLY A 80 -7.20 12.62 -13.60
CA GLY A 80 -7.24 11.15 -13.73
C GLY A 80 -6.01 10.42 -13.20
N TYR A 81 -5.02 11.12 -12.64
CA TYR A 81 -3.85 10.52 -11.98
C TYR A 81 -4.17 10.07 -10.54
N TYR A 82 -5.08 9.12 -10.41
CA TYR A 82 -5.46 8.49 -9.15
C TYR A 82 -6.09 7.13 -9.42
N TYR A 83 -6.24 6.31 -8.36
CA TYR A 83 -6.94 5.04 -8.49
C TYR A 83 -8.46 5.25 -8.52
N PRO A 84 -9.20 4.81 -9.56
CA PRO A 84 -10.59 5.22 -9.77
C PRO A 84 -11.55 4.93 -8.61
N SER A 85 -11.36 3.81 -7.90
CA SER A 85 -12.23 3.47 -6.77
C SER A 85 -12.13 4.47 -5.62
N LEU A 86 -11.00 5.18 -5.46
CA LEU A 86 -10.88 6.22 -4.44
C LEU A 86 -11.82 7.38 -4.70
N LYS A 87 -11.97 7.79 -5.96
CA LYS A 87 -12.92 8.83 -6.36
C LYS A 87 -14.35 8.39 -6.12
N GLN A 88 -14.67 7.15 -6.49
CA GLN A 88 -16.01 6.59 -6.25
C GLN A 88 -16.35 6.56 -4.75
N TYR A 89 -15.41 6.13 -3.90
CA TYR A 89 -15.61 6.16 -2.45
C TYR A 89 -15.79 7.59 -1.92
N ALA A 90 -14.99 8.54 -2.38
CA ALA A 90 -15.11 9.94 -1.98
C ALA A 90 -16.47 10.53 -2.39
N GLN A 91 -16.93 10.26 -3.61
CA GLN A 91 -18.24 10.68 -4.11
C GLN A 91 -19.38 10.15 -3.25
N TRP A 92 -19.34 8.87 -2.89
CA TRP A 92 -20.36 8.28 -2.02
C TRP A 92 -20.40 8.87 -0.60
N MET A 93 -19.32 9.51 -0.12
CA MET A 93 -19.31 10.10 1.23
C MET A 93 -20.20 11.34 1.35
N PHE A 94 -20.47 12.03 0.24
CA PHE A 94 -21.30 13.24 0.20
C PHE A 94 -22.52 13.10 -0.73
N ASP A 95 -22.74 11.91 -1.28
CA ASP A 95 -23.89 11.62 -2.11
C ASP A 95 -25.16 11.51 -1.24
N PRO A 96 -26.18 12.38 -1.44
CA PRO A 96 -27.42 12.32 -0.67
C PRO A 96 -28.22 11.02 -0.91
N GLU A 97 -27.95 10.28 -1.99
CA GLU A 97 -28.58 9.00 -2.29
C GLU A 97 -27.86 7.81 -1.62
N TYR A 98 -26.70 8.03 -1.00
CA TYR A 98 -25.98 6.98 -0.29
C TYR A 98 -26.66 6.64 1.04
N THR A 99 -27.33 5.49 1.09
CA THR A 99 -28.12 5.04 2.24
C THR A 99 -27.39 4.07 3.19
N GLN A 100 -26.14 3.73 2.88
CA GLN A 100 -25.34 2.79 3.68
C GLN A 100 -24.53 3.53 4.76
N ASN A 101 -23.79 2.77 5.57
CA ASN A 101 -23.02 3.29 6.69
C ASN A 101 -21.76 4.06 6.23
N LEU A 102 -21.75 5.39 6.42
CA LEU A 102 -20.63 6.25 6.07
C LEU A 102 -19.33 5.88 6.79
N GLN A 103 -19.41 5.36 8.01
CA GLN A 103 -18.21 4.94 8.74
C GLN A 103 -17.56 3.69 8.12
N GLU A 104 -18.36 2.77 7.60
CA GLU A 104 -17.85 1.61 6.85
C GLU A 104 -17.26 2.02 5.49
N LEU A 105 -17.88 3.03 4.85
CA LEU A 105 -17.37 3.64 3.64
C LEU A 105 -16.02 4.33 3.87
N TRP A 106 -15.91 5.14 4.93
CA TRP A 106 -14.66 5.78 5.36
C TRP A 106 -13.54 4.75 5.59
N HIS A 107 -13.87 3.67 6.29
CA HIS A 107 -12.94 2.59 6.53
C HIS A 107 -12.47 1.93 5.21
N SER A 108 -13.40 1.71 4.26
CA SER A 108 -13.11 1.12 2.95
C SER A 108 -12.23 2.04 2.09
N PHE A 109 -12.47 3.35 2.15
CA PHE A 109 -11.60 4.35 1.56
C PHE A 109 -10.19 4.31 2.16
N CYS A 110 -10.08 4.39 3.50
CA CYS A 110 -8.79 4.35 4.20
C CYS A 110 -7.99 3.10 3.84
N TRP A 111 -8.63 1.93 3.81
CA TRP A 111 -8.00 0.67 3.43
C TRP A 111 -7.45 0.69 2.00
N THR A 112 -8.24 1.19 1.07
CA THR A 112 -7.85 1.29 -0.34
C THR A 112 -6.71 2.29 -0.50
N PHE A 113 -6.86 3.48 0.09
CA PHE A 113 -5.87 4.55 0.02
C PHE A 113 -4.55 4.12 0.62
N ASP A 114 -4.56 3.49 1.80
CA ASP A 114 -3.34 3.02 2.49
C ASP A 114 -2.47 2.16 1.57
N ARG A 115 -3.09 1.16 0.92
CA ARG A 115 -2.39 0.24 0.03
C ARG A 115 -1.85 0.93 -1.22
N GLN A 116 -2.64 1.82 -1.83
CA GLN A 116 -2.20 2.51 -3.04
C GLN A 116 -1.12 3.54 -2.71
N TYR A 117 -1.24 4.26 -1.59
CA TYR A 117 -0.27 5.21 -1.10
C TYR A 117 1.09 4.55 -0.85
N GLU A 118 1.12 3.43 -0.12
CA GLU A 118 2.37 2.69 0.11
C GLU A 118 3.00 2.19 -1.18
N LYS A 119 2.17 1.69 -2.11
CA LYS A 119 2.64 1.22 -3.42
C LYS A 119 3.27 2.35 -4.22
N VAL A 120 2.59 3.49 -4.30
CA VAL A 120 3.07 4.69 -5.00
C VAL A 120 4.38 5.19 -4.38
N CYS A 121 4.44 5.32 -3.06
CA CYS A 121 5.66 5.73 -2.35
C CYS A 121 6.83 4.78 -2.63
N SER A 122 6.59 3.47 -2.55
CA SER A 122 7.60 2.44 -2.82
C SER A 122 8.11 2.49 -4.26
N ASP A 123 7.22 2.69 -5.23
CA ASP A 123 7.58 2.78 -6.65
C ASP A 123 8.55 3.94 -6.90
N ILE A 124 8.31 5.10 -6.29
CA ILE A 124 9.13 6.31 -6.46
C ILE A 124 10.33 6.39 -5.50
N GLY A 125 10.53 5.37 -4.66
CA GLY A 125 11.65 5.30 -3.72
C GLY A 125 11.48 6.14 -2.44
N LEU A 126 10.26 6.60 -2.14
CA LEU A 126 9.96 7.23 -0.84
C LEU A 126 9.81 6.16 0.26
N PRO A 127 10.24 6.48 1.50
CA PRO A 127 10.01 5.59 2.62
C PRO A 127 8.52 5.43 2.88
N THR A 128 8.07 4.19 3.06
CA THR A 128 6.72 3.93 3.55
C THR A 128 6.61 4.33 5.02
N ARG A 129 5.38 4.58 5.47
CA ARG A 129 5.10 4.91 6.88
C ARG A 129 5.65 3.84 7.80
N SER A 130 6.48 4.24 8.77
CA SER A 130 7.07 3.31 9.72
C SER A 130 6.02 2.69 10.64
N ARG A 131 6.31 1.49 11.17
CA ARG A 131 5.47 0.84 12.19
C ARG A 131 5.19 1.77 13.37
N TYR A 132 6.25 2.40 13.90
CA TYR A 132 6.17 3.30 15.03
C TYR A 132 5.24 4.49 14.74
N TYR A 133 5.39 5.10 13.57
CA TYR A 133 4.56 6.21 13.14
C TYR A 133 3.07 5.81 13.07
N ARG A 134 2.76 4.67 12.43
CA ARG A 134 1.38 4.16 12.31
C ARG A 134 0.76 3.87 13.68
N ILE A 135 1.52 3.29 14.60
CA ILE A 135 1.05 2.98 15.95
C ILE A 135 0.78 4.26 16.74
N ASN A 136 1.71 5.21 16.70
CA ASN A 136 1.58 6.47 17.43
C ASN A 136 0.37 7.29 16.95
N LYS A 137 0.14 7.30 15.64
CA LYS A 137 -1.02 7.97 15.01
C LYS A 137 -2.27 7.10 14.94
N ARG A 138 -2.26 5.88 15.50
CA ARG A 138 -3.37 4.91 15.50
C ARG A 138 -3.93 4.56 14.11
N GLN A 139 -3.08 4.55 13.09
CA GLN A 139 -3.44 4.30 11.70
C GLN A 139 -3.54 2.79 11.41
N TYR A 140 -4.51 2.11 12.04
CA TYR A 140 -4.81 0.71 11.81
C TYR A 140 -6.33 0.45 11.92
N SER A 141 -6.85 -0.38 11.01
CA SER A 141 -8.29 -0.70 10.93
C SER A 141 -8.82 -1.48 12.13
N GLY A 142 -7.97 -2.32 12.72
CA GLY A 142 -8.33 -3.15 13.86
C GLY A 142 -7.18 -4.00 14.34
N VAL A 143 -7.48 -4.90 15.28
CA VAL A 143 -6.51 -5.75 15.97
C VAL A 143 -5.70 -6.61 14.98
N MET A 144 -6.36 -7.23 14.00
CA MET A 144 -5.66 -8.05 13.00
C MET A 144 -4.73 -7.22 12.10
N HIS A 145 -5.14 -6.01 11.70
CA HIS A 145 -4.27 -5.13 10.92
C HIS A 145 -3.10 -4.63 11.76
N PHE A 146 -3.33 -4.33 13.04
CA PHE A 146 -2.25 -4.02 13.99
C PHE A 146 -1.23 -5.17 14.09
N PHE A 147 -1.69 -6.41 14.27
CA PHE A 147 -0.81 -7.59 14.26
C PHE A 147 -0.04 -7.72 12.94
N LYS A 148 -0.68 -7.47 11.80
CA LYS A 148 0.00 -7.48 10.50
C LYS A 148 1.08 -6.41 10.40
N ILE A 149 0.80 -5.18 10.83
CA ILE A 149 1.80 -4.10 10.86
C ILE A 149 2.97 -4.49 11.77
N TYR A 150 2.69 -5.12 12.92
CA TYR A 150 3.70 -5.51 13.90
C TYR A 150 4.59 -6.66 13.38
N PHE A 151 3.98 -7.75 12.92
CA PHE A 151 4.67 -9.03 12.63
C PHE A 151 4.98 -9.29 11.16
N PHE A 152 4.49 -8.50 10.20
CA PHE A 152 4.72 -8.74 8.76
C PHE A 152 5.41 -7.55 8.07
N SER A 153 6.09 -6.69 8.82
CA SER A 153 6.93 -5.64 8.22
C SER A 153 8.16 -6.21 7.51
N ARG A 154 8.88 -5.39 6.74
CA ARG A 154 10.12 -5.78 6.05
C ARG A 154 11.19 -6.39 6.98
N TYR A 155 11.10 -6.15 8.29
CA TYR A 155 11.99 -6.67 9.33
C TYR A 155 11.36 -7.76 10.20
N ALA A 156 10.15 -8.21 9.88
CA ALA A 156 9.45 -9.28 10.57
C ALA A 156 10.28 -10.55 10.78
N TRP A 157 11.13 -10.87 9.80
CA TRP A 157 12.02 -12.02 9.85
C TRP A 157 13.01 -11.94 11.02
N ALA A 158 13.46 -10.74 11.40
CA ALA A 158 14.36 -10.52 12.53
C ALA A 158 13.62 -10.70 13.86
N ASP A 159 12.37 -10.23 13.95
CA ASP A 159 11.52 -10.41 15.13
C ASP A 159 11.17 -11.89 15.34
N ILE A 160 10.88 -12.63 14.26
CA ILE A 160 10.66 -14.08 14.28
C ILE A 160 11.93 -14.83 14.72
N LEU A 161 13.10 -14.42 14.22
CA LEU A 161 14.39 -14.97 14.63
C LEU A 161 14.63 -14.78 16.13
N LEU A 162 14.34 -13.60 16.66
CA LEU A 162 14.49 -13.30 18.10
C LEU A 162 13.58 -14.20 18.96
N ILE A 163 12.31 -14.37 18.55
CA ILE A 163 11.36 -15.25 19.23
C ILE A 163 11.85 -16.70 19.20
N ALA A 164 12.32 -17.18 18.03
CA ALA A 164 12.87 -18.52 17.91
C ALA A 164 14.07 -18.73 18.83
N LEU A 165 14.96 -17.74 18.94
CA LEU A 165 16.15 -17.78 19.78
C LEU A 165 15.80 -17.80 21.27
N LEU A 166 14.80 -17.02 21.69
CA LEU A 166 14.25 -17.04 23.06
C LEU A 166 13.63 -18.40 23.42
N VAL A 167 12.83 -18.98 22.52
CA VAL A 167 12.24 -20.31 22.74
C VAL A 167 13.33 -21.37 22.88
N LEU A 168 14.35 -21.32 22.01
CA LEU A 168 15.47 -22.26 22.01
C LEU A 168 16.27 -22.17 23.33
N LEU A 169 16.53 -20.96 23.82
CA LEU A 169 17.16 -20.71 25.13
C LEU A 169 16.33 -21.28 26.29
N ILE A 170 15.01 -21.07 26.29
CA ILE A 170 14.11 -21.59 27.33
C ILE A 170 14.09 -23.12 27.31
N THR A 171 14.03 -23.74 26.13
CA THR A 171 14.06 -25.20 26.00
C THR A 171 15.39 -25.78 26.43
N LEU A 172 16.52 -25.17 26.05
CA LEU A 172 17.84 -25.60 26.51
C LEU A 172 17.95 -25.51 28.03
N PHE A 173 17.55 -24.38 28.62
CA PHE A 173 17.58 -24.18 30.07
C PHE A 173 16.76 -25.23 30.84
N LYS A 174 15.59 -25.62 30.32
CA LYS A 174 14.74 -26.69 30.90
C LYS A 174 15.26 -28.11 30.69
N ILE A 175 16.18 -28.33 29.75
CA ILE A 175 16.80 -29.64 29.50
C ILE A 175 18.06 -29.79 30.35
N THR A 176 18.77 -28.69 30.61
CA THR A 176 20.01 -28.67 31.40
C THR A 176 19.83 -28.54 32.91
N ASN A 177 18.64 -28.14 33.38
CA ASN A 177 18.25 -28.11 34.79
C ASN A 177 17.05 -29.04 35.00
#